data_AF-A0A197SGB3-F1
#
_entry.id   AF-A0A197SGB3-F1
#
_cell.length_a   1.000
_cell.length_b   1.000
_cell.length_c   1.000
_cell.angle_alpha   90.00
_cell.angle_beta   90.00
_cell.angle_gamma   90.00
#
_symmetry.space_group_name_H-M   'P 1'
#
loop_
_entity.id
_entity.type
_entity.pdbx_description
1 polymer ?
#
loop_
_entity_poly.entity_id
_entity_poly.type
_entity_poly.pdbx_seq_one_letter_code
_entity_poly.pdbx_strand_id
1 'polypeptide(L)'
;MDAGRRRQRAVVAAVAAAVLAGGAAGGWLLWGRDGGSGSGGVAAASSSASVEGTDPTGTPTDSPTATSTDESTATPTREPTDTATPDTGPPVPDGFRRVEDPLGWSVAVPATWTRTEERSSALYRSPDQRYLLQMFRLTEPGITPYEALRITSDNLSLHRGYQEISLRRMTEVTATDAAELVYAYNRSVQTDRIQGIARSFVAGNGVPYTVLVYGPDEDWPAQLGVLNRVLGTFVPE
;
A
#
# COMPACT_ATOMS: atom_id res chain seq x y z
N MET A 1 -2.03 -8.07 46.61
CA MET A 1 -3.23 -8.10 45.74
C MET A 1 -2.77 -7.54 44.41
N ASP A 2 -2.13 -8.36 43.55
CA ASP A 2 -1.29 -7.84 42.46
C ASP A 2 -1.41 -8.67 41.18
N ALA A 3 -2.63 -8.78 40.64
CA ALA A 3 -2.85 -9.39 39.33
C ALA A 3 -3.78 -8.57 38.40
N GLY A 4 -4.23 -7.39 38.84
CA GLY A 4 -5.26 -6.61 38.12
C GLY A 4 -4.76 -5.44 37.27
N ARG A 5 -3.53 -4.95 37.47
CA ARG A 5 -3.05 -3.69 36.85
C ARG A 5 -2.22 -3.83 35.57
N ARG A 6 -2.03 -5.04 35.05
CA ARG A 6 -1.26 -5.30 33.81
C ARG A 6 -2.13 -5.53 32.57
N ARG A 7 -3.45 -5.31 32.65
CA ARG A 7 -4.41 -5.59 31.56
C ARG A 7 -5.02 -4.34 30.90
N GLN A 8 -4.39 -3.17 31.03
CA GLN A 8 -4.86 -1.90 30.44
C GLN A 8 -3.76 -1.12 29.70
N ARG A 9 -2.90 -1.83 28.96
CA ARG A 9 -2.07 -1.23 27.89
C ARG A 9 -2.24 -2.05 26.62
N ALA A 10 -3.45 -2.00 26.08
CA ALA A 10 -3.77 -2.44 24.74
C ALA A 10 -4.54 -1.27 24.10
N VAL A 11 -4.33 -1.05 22.79
CA VAL A 11 -4.74 0.11 21.96
C VAL A 11 -3.64 1.21 22.00
N VAL A 12 -2.83 1.46 20.97
CA VAL A 12 -2.97 1.35 19.51
C VAL A 12 -1.68 0.78 18.92
N ALA A 13 -1.77 -0.31 18.16
CA ALA A 13 -0.74 -0.69 17.19
C ALA A 13 -1.29 -0.32 15.81
N ALA A 14 -0.58 0.50 15.02
CA ALA A 14 -0.67 0.50 13.55
C ALA A 14 0.20 1.60 12.92
N VAL A 15 1.52 1.38 12.81
CA VAL A 15 2.24 1.55 11.52
C VAL A 15 3.38 0.53 11.51
N ALA A 16 3.05 -0.74 11.30
CA ALA A 16 4.02 -1.76 10.91
C ALA A 16 3.50 -2.37 9.60
N ALA A 17 4.27 -2.20 8.52
CA ALA A 17 3.94 -2.58 7.15
C ALA A 17 2.75 -1.84 6.51
N ALA A 18 2.93 -0.55 6.28
CA ALA A 18 3.02 -0.03 4.91
C ALA A 18 2.74 -1.09 3.80
N VAL A 19 1.45 -1.23 3.47
CA VAL A 19 0.81 -1.88 2.30
C VAL A 19 1.49 -3.16 1.78
N LEU A 20 0.83 -4.28 2.08
CA LEU A 20 0.88 -5.54 1.34
C LEU A 20 1.18 -5.28 -0.14
N ALA A 21 2.37 -5.71 -0.55
CA ALA A 21 2.83 -5.83 -1.91
C ALA A 21 1.67 -6.11 -2.89
N GLY A 22 1.57 -5.32 -3.96
CA GLY A 22 0.45 -5.38 -4.89
C GLY A 22 0.07 -6.81 -5.30
N GLY A 23 -1.17 -7.21 -4.96
CA GLY A 23 -1.86 -8.35 -5.53
C GLY A 23 -3.02 -7.85 -6.38
N ALA A 24 -2.91 -8.08 -7.69
CA ALA A 24 -3.88 -7.98 -8.78
C ALA A 24 -5.31 -7.45 -8.55
N ALA A 25 -5.78 -6.71 -9.55
CA ALA A 25 -7.19 -6.43 -9.83
C ALA A 25 -8.09 -7.68 -9.82
N GLY A 26 -9.38 -7.47 -9.53
CA GLY A 26 -10.47 -8.38 -9.89
C GLY A 26 -11.05 -9.16 -8.72
N GLY A 27 -12.25 -8.78 -8.28
CA GLY A 27 -12.93 -9.35 -7.13
C GLY A 27 -13.38 -10.80 -7.31
N TRP A 28 -13.55 -11.48 -6.18
CA TRP A 28 -14.55 -12.51 -5.88
C TRP A 28 -14.53 -12.75 -4.35
N LEU A 29 -15.68 -13.16 -3.81
CA LEU A 29 -16.01 -13.45 -2.40
C LEU A 29 -16.61 -12.29 -1.58
N LEU A 30 -17.65 -11.68 -2.14
CA LEU A 30 -18.88 -11.51 -1.35
C LEU A 30 -19.57 -12.87 -1.25
N TRP A 31 -19.36 -13.58 -0.14
CA TRP A 31 -20.38 -14.49 0.37
C TRP A 31 -20.39 -14.43 1.88
N GLY A 32 -21.54 -13.99 2.40
CA GLY A 32 -21.80 -13.81 3.81
C GLY A 32 -21.70 -15.11 4.60
N ARG A 33 -21.46 -14.95 5.90
CA ARG A 33 -21.62 -16.01 6.88
C ARG A 33 -22.34 -15.48 8.10
N ASP A 34 -23.65 -15.70 8.08
CA ASP A 34 -24.46 -16.03 9.25
C ASP A 34 -25.07 -17.40 8.90
N GLY A 35 -25.05 -18.49 9.65
CA GLY A 35 -24.72 -18.76 11.04
C GLY A 35 -25.66 -19.88 11.51
N GLY A 36 -25.13 -21.09 11.78
CA GLY A 36 -25.84 -22.23 12.42
C GLY A 36 -26.88 -22.93 11.54
N SER A 37 -27.12 -24.23 11.58
CA SER A 37 -26.84 -25.29 12.56
C SER A 37 -27.31 -26.62 11.94
N GLY A 38 -26.76 -27.77 12.36
CA GLY A 38 -27.47 -29.05 12.30
C GLY A 38 -27.03 -30.05 11.23
N SER A 39 -26.27 -31.05 11.70
CA SER A 39 -26.48 -32.49 11.52
C SER A 39 -26.66 -33.12 10.13
N GLY A 40 -25.88 -34.18 9.90
CA GLY A 40 -26.42 -35.43 9.31
C GLY A 40 -25.68 -35.90 8.07
N GLY A 41 -25.06 -37.08 8.16
CA GLY A 41 -24.28 -37.67 7.09
C GLY A 41 -25.08 -38.42 6.02
N VAL A 42 -24.29 -38.94 5.08
CA VAL A 42 -24.42 -40.14 4.22
C VAL A 42 -25.32 -40.10 2.97
N ALA A 43 -24.61 -40.29 1.84
CA ALA A 43 -24.81 -41.30 0.80
C ALA A 43 -26.16 -41.45 0.06
N ALA A 44 -26.06 -41.17 -1.25
CA ALA A 44 -26.36 -42.06 -2.37
C ALA A 44 -27.82 -42.48 -2.71
N ALA A 45 -28.02 -42.50 -4.04
CA ALA A 45 -28.93 -43.30 -4.85
C ALA A 45 -30.32 -42.74 -5.18
N SER A 46 -30.42 -42.33 -6.46
CA SER A 46 -31.45 -42.63 -7.47
C SER A 46 -32.88 -42.97 -7.01
N SER A 47 -33.88 -42.28 -7.57
CA SER A 47 -34.63 -42.74 -8.75
C SER A 47 -35.98 -42.01 -8.91
N SER A 48 -36.29 -41.75 -10.18
CA SER A 48 -37.61 -41.83 -10.82
C SER A 48 -38.70 -40.77 -10.58
N ALA A 49 -39.04 -40.18 -11.74
CA ALA A 49 -40.37 -40.19 -12.38
C ALA A 49 -41.09 -38.84 -12.50
N SER A 50 -41.21 -38.48 -13.78
CA SER A 50 -42.08 -37.56 -14.51
C SER A 50 -43.43 -37.20 -13.89
N VAL A 51 -43.86 -35.96 -14.14
CA VAL A 51 -45.15 -35.69 -14.79
C VAL A 51 -45.09 -34.39 -15.60
N GLU A 52 -45.75 -34.47 -16.74
CA GLU A 52 -45.91 -33.55 -17.86
C GLU A 52 -47.06 -32.55 -17.57
N GLY A 53 -47.07 -31.39 -18.25
CA GLY A 53 -48.27 -30.54 -18.23
C GLY A 53 -48.13 -29.12 -18.78
N THR A 54 -48.19 -29.00 -20.12
CA THR A 54 -48.91 -27.96 -20.89
C THR A 54 -48.70 -26.46 -20.63
N ASP A 55 -48.06 -25.80 -21.62
CA ASP A 55 -48.36 -24.45 -22.15
C ASP A 55 -49.86 -24.36 -22.60
N PRO A 56 -50.52 -23.16 -22.72
CA PRO A 56 -50.02 -22.08 -23.58
C PRO A 56 -50.48 -20.60 -23.32
N THR A 57 -49.76 -19.67 -23.97
CA THR A 57 -50.20 -18.40 -24.63
C THR A 57 -50.89 -17.26 -23.86
N GLY A 58 -50.34 -16.03 -24.01
CA GLY A 58 -51.14 -14.79 -24.02
C GLY A 58 -50.43 -13.49 -23.63
N THR A 59 -49.82 -12.77 -24.58
CA THR A 59 -49.71 -11.28 -24.59
C THR A 59 -51.10 -10.66 -24.86
N PRO A 60 -51.45 -9.39 -24.51
CA PRO A 60 -50.65 -8.17 -24.81
C PRO A 60 -50.88 -6.91 -23.89
N THR A 61 -50.28 -5.78 -24.31
CA THR A 61 -50.87 -4.41 -24.32
C THR A 61 -50.57 -3.38 -23.21
N ASP A 62 -49.83 -2.36 -23.65
CA ASP A 62 -49.91 -0.89 -23.47
C ASP A 62 -49.46 -0.14 -22.20
N SER A 63 -48.50 0.75 -22.50
CA SER A 63 -48.03 2.00 -21.85
C SER A 63 -49.16 3.07 -21.75
N PRO A 64 -49.04 4.24 -21.04
CA PRO A 64 -48.00 5.26 -21.34
C PRO A 64 -47.61 6.28 -20.21
N THR A 65 -46.68 7.19 -20.58
CA THR A 65 -46.53 8.62 -20.13
C THR A 65 -45.54 8.87 -18.96
N ALA A 66 -44.28 9.32 -19.19
CA ALA A 66 -43.78 10.70 -19.48
C ALA A 66 -43.70 11.59 -18.21
N THR A 67 -42.76 12.50 -17.92
CA THR A 67 -41.60 13.11 -18.62
C THR A 67 -40.88 14.09 -17.64
N SER A 68 -39.56 14.28 -17.81
CA SER A 68 -38.66 15.42 -17.41
C SER A 68 -38.48 15.78 -15.91
N THR A 69 -37.29 16.18 -15.41
CA THR A 69 -36.43 17.29 -15.87
C THR A 69 -35.01 17.21 -15.27
N ASP A 70 -34.04 17.71 -16.03
CA ASP A 70 -32.64 18.04 -15.72
C ASP A 70 -32.32 18.54 -14.30
N GLU A 71 -31.15 18.15 -13.77
CA GLU A 71 -30.20 19.12 -13.20
C GLU A 71 -28.76 18.57 -13.25
N SER A 72 -28.00 19.02 -14.27
CA SER A 72 -26.54 18.93 -14.30
C SER A 72 -25.95 19.86 -13.25
N THR A 73 -25.34 19.30 -12.20
CA THR A 73 -24.40 20.06 -11.37
C THR A 73 -23.00 19.56 -11.67
N ALA A 74 -22.33 20.26 -12.59
CA ALA A 74 -20.91 20.09 -12.87
C ALA A 74 -20.12 20.63 -11.68
N THR A 75 -19.58 19.74 -10.86
CA THR A 75 -18.59 20.08 -9.83
C THR A 75 -17.28 20.45 -10.54
N PRO A 76 -16.67 21.62 -10.28
CA PRO A 76 -15.42 21.97 -10.92
C PRO A 76 -14.31 21.06 -10.37
N THR A 77 -13.76 20.21 -11.23
CA THR A 77 -12.44 19.59 -11.04
C THR A 77 -11.43 20.72 -10.88
N ARG A 78 -10.93 20.93 -9.65
CA ARG A 78 -9.77 21.77 -9.43
C ARG A 78 -8.55 21.03 -9.97
N GLU A 79 -8.19 21.36 -11.19
CA GLU A 79 -6.85 21.13 -11.73
C GLU A 79 -5.84 21.82 -10.78
N PRO A 80 -4.78 21.15 -10.33
CA PRO A 80 -3.76 21.81 -9.52
C PRO A 80 -3.09 22.87 -10.38
N THR A 81 -3.30 24.13 -10.04
CA THR A 81 -2.52 25.25 -10.56
C THR A 81 -1.07 25.03 -10.13
N ASP A 82 -0.19 24.75 -11.10
CA ASP A 82 1.27 24.85 -10.95
C ASP A 82 1.64 26.32 -10.62
N THR A 83 1.45 26.70 -9.36
CA THR A 83 2.04 27.91 -8.82
C THR A 83 3.49 27.55 -8.52
N ALA A 84 4.39 27.90 -9.44
CA ALA A 84 5.82 27.73 -9.26
C ALA A 84 6.28 28.64 -8.10
N THR A 85 6.17 28.12 -6.87
CA THR A 85 6.92 28.60 -5.72
C THR A 85 8.41 28.40 -6.02
N PRO A 86 9.30 29.36 -5.70
CA PRO A 86 10.73 29.18 -5.90
C PRO A 86 11.21 27.92 -5.18
N ASP A 87 11.66 26.94 -5.97
CA ASP A 87 12.17 25.63 -5.53
C ASP A 87 13.42 25.87 -4.66
N THR A 88 13.21 25.97 -3.34
CA THR A 88 14.27 26.19 -2.35
C THR A 88 14.94 24.84 -1.96
N GLY A 89 14.63 23.76 -2.68
CA GLY A 89 15.17 22.42 -2.46
C GLY A 89 16.44 22.10 -3.25
N PRO A 90 17.05 20.92 -3.02
CA PRO A 90 18.13 20.39 -3.86
C PRO A 90 17.72 20.33 -5.35
N PRO A 91 18.66 20.26 -6.31
CA PRO A 91 18.30 20.13 -7.73
C PRO A 91 17.51 18.84 -7.99
N VAL A 92 16.49 18.92 -8.86
CA VAL A 92 15.67 17.77 -9.27
C VAL A 92 16.43 16.91 -10.28
N PRO A 93 16.64 15.60 -10.04
CA PRO A 93 17.30 14.71 -10.99
C PRO A 93 16.51 14.52 -12.29
N ASP A 94 17.21 14.22 -13.39
CA ASP A 94 16.57 13.89 -14.66
C ASP A 94 15.55 12.76 -14.52
N GLY A 95 14.37 12.94 -15.10
CA GLY A 95 13.25 11.98 -15.04
C GLY A 95 12.47 12.01 -13.73
N PHE A 96 12.77 12.94 -12.81
CA PHE A 96 12.03 13.15 -11.57
C PHE A 96 11.25 14.47 -11.62
N ARG A 97 10.26 14.61 -10.74
CA ARG A 97 9.53 15.84 -10.50
C ARG A 97 9.51 16.14 -9.00
N ARG A 98 9.64 17.42 -8.66
CA ARG A 98 9.47 17.93 -7.30
C ARG A 98 8.01 17.74 -6.87
N VAL A 99 7.79 17.32 -5.62
CA VAL A 99 6.49 17.27 -4.97
C VAL A 99 6.59 17.86 -3.57
N GLU A 100 5.62 18.70 -3.23
CA GLU A 100 5.31 19.09 -1.85
C GLU A 100 4.21 18.13 -1.38
N ASP A 101 4.56 17.21 -0.48
CA ASP A 101 3.65 16.18 -0.01
C ASP A 101 2.81 16.74 1.17
N PRO A 102 1.47 16.60 1.16
CA PRO A 102 0.62 17.03 2.27
C PRO A 102 0.97 16.42 3.63
N LEU A 103 1.76 15.34 3.65
CA LEU A 103 2.29 14.73 4.86
C LEU A 103 3.54 15.47 5.43
N GLY A 104 3.85 16.65 4.89
CA GLY A 104 4.82 17.62 5.40
C GLY A 104 6.27 17.25 5.11
N TRP A 105 6.57 17.10 3.82
CA TRP A 105 7.93 17.07 3.26
C TRP A 105 7.89 17.48 1.80
N SER A 106 9.03 17.93 1.29
CA SER A 106 9.26 18.13 -0.15
C SER A 106 10.30 17.13 -0.66
N VAL A 107 10.08 16.53 -1.83
CA VAL A 107 10.99 15.50 -2.39
C VAL A 107 10.86 15.40 -3.90
N ALA A 108 11.88 14.89 -4.59
CA ALA A 108 11.76 14.51 -6.00
C ALA A 108 11.37 13.03 -6.12
N VAL A 109 10.34 12.74 -6.91
CA VAL A 109 9.87 11.37 -7.23
C VAL A 109 9.93 11.13 -8.74
N PRO A 110 10.00 9.88 -9.23
CA PRO A 110 9.96 9.62 -10.66
C PRO A 110 8.73 10.28 -11.32
N ALA A 111 8.95 11.00 -12.41
CA ALA A 111 7.95 11.93 -12.94
C ALA A 111 6.64 11.24 -13.34
N THR A 112 6.73 10.02 -13.86
CA THR A 112 5.60 9.23 -14.35
C THR A 112 4.86 8.45 -13.26
N TRP A 113 5.30 8.52 -12.00
CA TRP A 113 4.69 7.74 -10.92
C TRP A 113 3.49 8.47 -10.32
N THR A 114 2.43 7.71 -10.04
CA THR A 114 1.16 8.23 -9.51
C THR A 114 1.16 8.16 -7.99
N ARG A 115 0.83 9.27 -7.33
CA ARG A 115 0.69 9.35 -5.87
C ARG A 115 -0.69 8.85 -5.43
N THR A 116 -0.71 8.01 -4.41
CA THR A 116 -1.87 7.70 -3.57
C THR A 116 -1.48 7.84 -2.10
N GLU A 117 -2.45 8.00 -1.22
CA GLU A 117 -2.22 8.02 0.21
C GLU A 117 -2.99 6.90 0.89
N GLU A 118 -2.31 6.14 1.75
CA GLU A 118 -2.90 5.03 2.49
C GLU A 118 -2.35 5.04 3.92
N ARG A 119 -3.23 5.13 4.94
CA ARG A 119 -2.87 5.03 6.37
C ARG A 119 -1.67 5.93 6.75
N SER A 120 -1.74 7.22 6.41
CA SER A 120 -0.67 8.20 6.66
C SER A 120 0.68 7.88 5.99
N SER A 121 0.66 7.10 4.92
CA SER A 121 1.81 6.88 4.03
C SER A 121 1.52 7.46 2.65
N ALA A 122 2.51 8.14 2.06
CA ALA A 122 2.49 8.45 0.64
C ALA A 122 3.05 7.27 -0.15
N LEU A 123 2.30 6.82 -1.15
CA LEU A 123 2.67 5.75 -2.06
C LEU A 123 2.78 6.31 -3.47
N TYR A 124 3.86 6.00 -4.16
CA TYR A 124 4.08 6.36 -5.56
C TYR A 124 4.27 5.07 -6.34
N ARG A 125 3.38 4.79 -7.30
CA ARG A 125 3.43 3.56 -8.11
C ARG A 125 3.82 3.88 -9.54
N SER A 126 4.67 3.04 -10.12
CA SER A 126 5.00 3.12 -11.55
C SER A 126 3.76 2.87 -12.41
N PRO A 127 3.72 3.37 -13.66
CA PRO A 127 2.59 3.14 -14.56
C PRO A 127 2.23 1.67 -14.75
N ASP A 128 3.24 0.79 -14.81
CA ASP A 128 3.11 -0.66 -14.95
C ASP A 128 2.86 -1.41 -13.62
N GLN A 129 2.77 -0.69 -12.49
CA GLN A 129 2.52 -1.22 -11.15
C GLN A 129 3.56 -2.25 -10.67
N ARG A 130 4.74 -2.33 -11.31
CA ARG A 130 5.83 -3.22 -10.91
C ARG A 130 6.66 -2.62 -9.78
N TYR A 131 6.70 -1.30 -9.67
CA TYR A 131 7.46 -0.59 -8.64
C TYR A 131 6.56 0.19 -7.68
N LEU A 132 7.01 0.27 -6.44
CA LEU A 132 6.44 1.12 -5.41
C LEU A 132 7.56 1.90 -4.70
N LEU A 133 7.32 3.19 -4.48
CA LEU A 133 8.01 4.02 -3.50
C LEU A 133 7.00 4.35 -2.40
N GLN A 134 7.38 4.16 -1.15
CA GLN A 134 6.55 4.48 0.00
C GLN A 134 7.33 5.34 0.99
N MET A 135 6.67 6.36 1.51
CA MET A 135 7.24 7.32 2.46
C MET A 135 6.27 7.57 3.60
N PHE A 136 6.76 7.53 4.83
CA PHE A 136 5.96 7.79 6.02
C PHE A 136 6.83 8.25 7.20
N ARG A 137 6.19 8.95 8.15
CA ARG A 137 6.77 9.27 9.46
C ARG A 137 6.63 8.07 10.39
N LEU A 138 7.63 7.77 11.21
CA LEU A 138 7.45 6.83 12.31
C LEU A 138 6.77 7.59 13.45
N THR A 139 5.56 7.19 13.80
CA THR A 139 4.77 7.84 14.84
C THR A 139 4.83 7.12 16.17
N GLU A 140 5.34 5.89 16.20
CA GLU A 140 5.42 5.09 17.43
C GLU A 140 6.53 5.62 18.34
N PRO A 141 6.20 6.12 19.55
CA PRO A 141 7.19 6.71 20.44
C PRO A 141 8.17 5.66 20.96
N GLY A 142 9.46 6.00 20.97
CA GLY A 142 10.51 5.18 21.54
C GLY A 142 11.01 4.04 20.65
N ILE A 143 10.48 3.90 19.42
CA ILE A 143 11.05 2.99 18.42
C ILE A 143 12.14 3.71 17.63
N THR A 144 13.34 3.13 17.62
CA THR A 144 14.45 3.62 16.78
C THR A 144 14.23 3.24 15.31
N PRO A 145 14.78 3.99 14.33
CA PRO A 145 14.78 3.60 12.93
C PRO A 145 15.25 2.15 12.66
N TYR A 146 16.28 1.69 13.36
CA TYR A 146 16.75 0.29 13.23
C TYR A 146 15.68 -0.71 13.72
N GLU A 147 15.07 -0.46 14.88
CA GLU A 147 14.02 -1.34 15.41
C GLU A 147 12.78 -1.35 14.52
N ALA A 148 12.41 -0.21 13.93
CA ALA A 148 11.31 -0.15 12.96
C ALA A 148 11.58 -1.00 11.73
N LEU A 149 12.81 -0.98 11.21
CA LEU A 149 13.21 -1.86 10.10
C LEU A 149 13.29 -3.33 10.51
N ARG A 150 13.67 -3.63 11.76
CA ARG A 150 13.62 -5.01 12.27
C ARG A 150 12.18 -5.52 12.32
N ILE A 151 11.25 -4.74 12.86
CA ILE A 151 9.82 -5.04 12.87
C ILE A 151 9.29 -5.20 11.44
N THR A 152 9.75 -4.36 10.51
CA THR A 152 9.39 -4.47 9.09
C THR A 152 9.85 -5.81 8.51
N SER A 153 11.12 -6.20 8.73
CA SER A 153 11.66 -7.50 8.32
C SER A 153 10.87 -8.67 8.93
N ASP A 154 10.56 -8.61 10.22
CA ASP A 154 9.77 -9.64 10.91
C ASP A 154 8.37 -9.81 10.29
N ASN A 155 7.69 -8.71 9.94
CA ASN A 155 6.40 -8.78 9.25
C ASN A 155 6.53 -9.32 7.82
N LEU A 156 7.59 -8.91 7.10
CA LEU A 156 7.86 -9.39 5.75
C LEU A 156 8.19 -10.89 5.72
N SER A 157 8.74 -11.44 6.81
CA SER A 157 9.05 -12.88 6.95
C SER A 157 7.86 -13.82 6.77
N LEU A 158 6.63 -13.29 6.87
CA LEU A 158 5.40 -14.02 6.61
C LEU A 158 5.16 -14.28 5.11
N HIS A 159 5.84 -13.57 4.21
CA HIS A 159 5.74 -13.79 2.78
C HIS A 159 6.51 -15.05 2.36
N ARG A 160 5.97 -15.79 1.39
CA ARG A 160 6.65 -16.95 0.82
C ARG A 160 7.98 -16.52 0.20
N GLY A 161 9.03 -17.31 0.44
CA GLY A 161 10.34 -17.09 -0.16
C GLY A 161 11.04 -15.82 0.35
N TYR A 162 10.62 -15.31 1.52
CA TYR A 162 11.27 -14.19 2.17
C TYR A 162 12.76 -14.47 2.41
N GLN A 163 13.56 -13.46 2.14
CA GLN A 163 14.98 -13.41 2.41
C GLN A 163 15.33 -12.02 2.92
N GLU A 164 15.82 -11.94 4.16
CA GLU A 164 16.55 -10.76 4.63
C GLU A 164 17.95 -10.81 4.02
N ILE A 165 18.23 -9.89 3.09
CA ILE A 165 19.53 -9.81 2.41
C ILE A 165 20.52 -9.06 3.31
N SER A 166 20.08 -7.98 3.93
CA SER A 166 20.85 -7.27 4.96
C SER A 166 19.95 -6.40 5.82
N LEU A 167 20.25 -6.30 7.11
CA LEU A 167 19.72 -5.28 8.01
C LEU A 167 20.89 -4.65 8.77
N ARG A 168 21.12 -3.36 8.60
CA ARG A 168 22.29 -2.68 9.19
C ARG A 168 22.00 -1.25 9.63
N ARG A 169 22.74 -0.80 10.65
CA ARG A 169 22.86 0.63 10.95
C ARG A 169 23.80 1.28 9.94
N MET A 170 23.51 2.52 9.57
CA MET A 170 24.29 3.32 8.64
C MET A 170 24.98 4.44 9.39
N THR A 171 26.29 4.30 9.58
CA THR A 171 27.14 5.32 10.24
C THR A 171 27.84 6.25 9.26
N GLU A 172 27.75 5.95 7.96
CA GLU A 172 28.45 6.65 6.87
C GLU A 172 27.62 7.76 6.23
N VAL A 173 26.36 7.93 6.64
CA VAL A 173 25.45 8.95 6.12
C VAL A 173 25.28 10.09 7.11
N THR A 174 24.92 11.28 6.63
CA THR A 174 24.74 12.47 7.46
C THR A 174 23.47 12.44 8.31
N ALA A 175 22.51 11.59 7.95
CA ALA A 175 21.27 11.43 8.70
C ALA A 175 21.50 10.68 10.03
N THR A 176 20.84 11.13 11.08
CA THR A 176 20.99 10.58 12.43
C THR A 176 20.27 9.24 12.55
N ASP A 177 20.90 8.30 13.25
CA ASP A 177 20.37 6.94 13.55
C ASP A 177 19.83 6.21 12.31
N ALA A 178 20.45 6.44 11.16
CA ALA A 178 20.01 5.84 9.92
C ALA A 178 20.23 4.32 9.95
N ALA A 179 19.29 3.57 9.38
CA ALA A 179 19.36 2.13 9.20
C ALA A 179 18.81 1.74 7.84
N GLU A 180 19.24 0.59 7.33
CA GLU A 180 18.88 0.07 6.02
C GLU A 180 18.54 -1.41 6.09
N LEU A 181 17.44 -1.77 5.45
CA LEU A 181 16.99 -3.14 5.21
C LEU A 181 16.96 -3.38 3.71
N VAL A 182 17.61 -4.45 3.26
CA VAL A 182 17.46 -5.00 1.90
C VAL A 182 16.86 -6.39 2.04
N TYR A 183 15.81 -6.65 1.26
CA TYR A 183 15.04 -7.88 1.38
C TYR A 183 14.49 -8.32 0.01
N ALA A 184 14.08 -9.58 -0.08
CA ALA A 184 13.35 -10.11 -1.23
C ALA A 184 12.26 -11.09 -0.77
N TYR A 185 11.18 -11.21 -1.53
CA TYR A 185 10.15 -12.24 -1.34
C TYR A 185 9.33 -12.46 -2.61
N ASN A 186 8.49 -13.50 -2.61
CA ASN A 186 7.59 -13.78 -3.72
C ASN A 186 6.28 -13.00 -3.51
N ARG A 187 5.96 -12.05 -4.39
CA ARG A 187 4.75 -11.22 -4.33
C ARG A 187 3.48 -12.04 -4.61
N SER A 188 3.60 -13.07 -5.45
CA SER A 188 2.53 -14.02 -5.73
C SER A 188 3.04 -15.47 -5.71
N VAL A 189 2.13 -16.43 -5.92
CA VAL A 189 2.48 -17.87 -6.00
C VAL A 189 3.26 -18.20 -7.29
N GLN A 190 3.24 -17.32 -8.30
CA GLN A 190 3.99 -17.43 -9.54
C GLN A 190 5.45 -16.95 -9.37
N THR A 191 6.19 -16.80 -10.48
CA THR A 191 7.58 -16.29 -10.53
C THR A 191 7.71 -14.77 -10.30
N ASP A 192 6.72 -14.13 -9.67
CA ASP A 192 6.72 -12.69 -9.38
C ASP A 192 7.50 -12.43 -8.08
N ARG A 193 8.84 -12.40 -8.19
CA ARG A 193 9.74 -12.11 -7.07
C ARG A 193 10.13 -10.64 -7.09
N ILE A 194 10.11 -10.03 -5.92
CA ILE A 194 10.49 -8.63 -5.74
C ILE A 194 11.73 -8.53 -4.86
N GLN A 195 12.52 -7.50 -5.11
CA GLN A 195 13.56 -7.04 -4.20
C GLN A 195 13.27 -5.61 -3.78
N GLY A 196 13.42 -5.35 -2.48
CA GLY A 196 13.14 -4.07 -1.87
C GLY A 196 14.29 -3.59 -0.99
N ILE A 197 14.32 -2.27 -0.82
CA ILE A 197 15.20 -1.56 0.08
C ILE A 197 14.39 -0.55 0.89
N ALA A 198 14.59 -0.51 2.19
CA ALA A 198 14.02 0.48 3.08
C ALA A 198 15.13 1.17 3.86
N ARG A 199 15.09 2.52 3.90
CA ARG A 199 15.95 3.31 4.77
C ARG A 199 15.09 4.08 5.76
N SER A 200 15.40 3.90 7.04
CA SER A 200 14.77 4.62 8.14
C SER A 200 15.81 5.50 8.80
N PHE A 201 15.46 6.72 9.19
CA PHE A 201 16.40 7.70 9.74
C PHE A 201 15.67 8.82 10.49
N VAL A 202 16.39 9.52 11.36
CA VAL A 202 15.93 10.77 11.98
C VAL A 202 16.37 11.95 11.11
N ALA A 203 15.41 12.71 10.58
CA ALA A 203 15.69 13.85 9.73
C ALA A 203 16.14 15.09 10.53
N GLY A 204 16.54 16.16 9.86
CA GLY A 204 17.06 17.38 10.49
C GLY A 204 16.07 18.09 11.43
N ASN A 205 14.76 17.88 11.24
CA ASN A 205 13.70 18.36 12.13
C ASN A 205 13.48 17.46 13.38
N GLY A 206 14.29 16.42 13.56
CA GLY A 206 14.17 15.46 14.67
C GLY A 206 13.07 14.42 14.51
N VAL A 207 12.31 14.44 13.40
CA VAL A 207 11.26 13.46 13.14
C VAL A 207 11.84 12.24 12.44
N PRO A 208 11.53 11.01 12.88
CA PRO A 208 11.93 9.80 12.18
C PRO A 208 11.05 9.54 10.95
N TYR A 209 11.67 9.18 9.84
CA TYR A 209 11.01 8.82 8.57
C TYR A 209 11.50 7.46 8.08
N THR A 210 10.66 6.78 7.29
CA THR A 210 11.07 5.63 6.47
C THR A 210 10.73 5.89 5.02
N VAL A 211 11.70 5.61 4.15
CA VAL A 211 11.54 5.57 2.69
C VAL A 211 11.83 4.15 2.23
N LEU A 212 10.90 3.56 1.51
CA LEU A 212 10.98 2.21 0.98
C LEU A 212 10.79 2.22 -0.53
N VAL A 213 11.59 1.45 -1.26
CA VAL A 213 11.39 1.19 -2.67
C VAL A 213 11.45 -0.31 -2.92
N TYR A 214 10.48 -0.86 -3.65
CA TYR A 214 10.59 -2.21 -4.21
C TYR A 214 10.29 -2.23 -5.71
N GLY A 215 10.76 -3.28 -6.37
CA GLY A 215 10.41 -3.64 -7.74
C GLY A 215 10.79 -5.10 -8.01
N PRO A 216 10.76 -5.53 -9.28
CA PRO A 216 11.23 -6.85 -9.69
C PRO A 216 12.66 -7.11 -9.20
N ASP A 217 12.96 -8.31 -8.74
CA ASP A 217 14.30 -8.64 -8.24
C ASP A 217 15.37 -8.62 -9.34
N GLU A 218 15.00 -9.03 -10.56
CA GLU A 218 15.83 -8.95 -11.77
C GLU A 218 16.30 -7.52 -12.11
N ASP A 219 15.58 -6.51 -11.65
CA ASP A 219 15.90 -5.10 -11.90
C ASP A 219 16.87 -4.51 -10.87
N TRP A 220 17.23 -5.25 -9.82
CA TRP A 220 18.19 -4.77 -8.83
C TRP A 220 19.53 -4.40 -9.50
N PRO A 221 20.12 -3.21 -9.24
CA PRO A 221 19.86 -2.29 -8.14
C PRO A 221 19.03 -1.03 -8.50
N ALA A 222 18.12 -1.09 -9.47
CA ALA A 222 17.30 0.07 -9.88
C ALA A 222 16.56 0.72 -8.70
N GLN A 223 16.04 -0.08 -7.77
CA GLN A 223 15.34 0.37 -6.56
C GLN A 223 16.24 1.21 -5.65
N LEU A 224 17.50 0.80 -5.47
CA LEU A 224 18.50 1.58 -4.72
C LEU A 224 18.79 2.92 -5.42
N GLY A 225 18.84 2.92 -6.76
CA GLY A 225 19.01 4.15 -7.55
C GLY A 225 17.85 5.14 -7.40
N VAL A 226 16.61 4.66 -7.28
CA VAL A 226 15.44 5.50 -6.97
C VAL A 226 15.52 6.01 -5.54
N LEU A 227 15.77 5.13 -4.56
CA LEU A 227 15.89 5.50 -3.15
C LEU A 227 16.92 6.62 -2.92
N ASN A 228 18.11 6.49 -3.51
CA ASN A 228 19.17 7.48 -3.33
C ASN A 228 18.82 8.85 -3.93
N ARG A 229 18.13 8.88 -5.08
CA ARG A 229 17.65 10.14 -5.68
C ARG A 229 16.54 10.80 -4.88
N VAL A 230 15.60 10.01 -4.38
CA VAL A 230 14.54 10.48 -3.47
C VAL A 230 15.18 11.07 -2.20
N LEU A 231 16.06 10.33 -1.53
CA LEU A 231 16.71 10.81 -0.30
C LEU A 231 17.62 12.01 -0.52
N GLY A 232 18.31 12.10 -1.67
CA GLY A 232 19.17 13.23 -2.02
C GLY A 232 18.40 14.55 -2.26
N THR A 233 17.09 14.47 -2.41
CA THR A 233 16.21 15.63 -2.65
C THR A 233 15.20 15.86 -1.52
N PHE A 234 15.22 15.02 -0.50
CA PHE A 234 14.28 15.06 0.62
C PHE A 234 14.55 16.27 1.52
N VAL A 235 13.50 17.07 1.72
CA VAL A 235 13.49 18.22 2.63
C VAL A 235 12.31 18.02 3.58
N PRO A 236 12.56 17.74 4.87
CA PRO A 236 11.48 17.70 5.86
C PRO A 236 10.98 19.12 6.15
N GLU A 237 9.68 19.26 6.44
CA GLU A 237 9.12 20.50 6.99
C GLU A 237 9.33 20.63 8.51
#